data_AF-A0A9Q1EUV4-F1
#
_entry.id   AF-A0A9Q1EUV4-F1
#
_cell.length_a   1.000
_cell.length_b   1.000
_cell.length_c   1.000
_cell.angle_alpha   90.00
_cell.angle_beta   90.00
_cell.angle_gamma   90.00
#
_symmetry.space_group_name_H-M   'P 1'
#
loop_
_entity.id
_entity.type
_entity.pdbx_description
1 polymer ?
#
loop_
_entity_poly.entity_id
_entity_poly.type
_entity_poly.pdbx_seq_one_letter_code
_entity_poly.pdbx_strand_id
1 'polypeptide(L)'
;MAFGSILEGPELNQLKPLVIQAMPTLIELMKDPSVVVRDTTAWTVGRICELLPEAAINEVYLAPLLQCLIEGLGAEPRVASNVCWAFSSLAEAAYEAADAAEEQEEPSTYCLSSSFEIIVQKLLETTDRCTARQNNLRSAAYEALMEIVKNSAKDCYPAVQKTTLVIMERLQQVLQMESHIQSTSDRIQFNDLQSLLCATLQNVLRKVQHQDALQISDVVMASLLRMFQSTAGSGGVQEDALMAVSTLVEVLGSDFQKYMDAFKPFLGIGLKNYAEYQVCLAAVGLVCDLCRALMTNILPYCDEIMQLLLENLGNENVHRSVKPQILSAFGDIALAIGGEFKKYLEIVLDTLQQASQAQVDKTDYDMVDYLNELREGCLEAYTGIIQGLKGDQENVHPDVMLVQPRVEFILSFIHHIAEDEDHSDGVVANSAGLIGDLCTAFGKDVMKLVEVRPLINELLTEGRRSKTSKTKTLATWATKELRKLKNQA
;
A
#
# COMPACT_ATOMS: atom_id res chain seq x y z
N MET A 1 -20.04 25.72 10.93
CA MET A 1 -18.63 25.63 11.36
C MET A 1 -18.57 25.17 12.81
N ALA A 2 -19.03 25.98 13.78
CA ALA A 2 -19.01 25.59 15.21
C ALA A 2 -19.60 24.18 15.46
N PHE A 3 -20.72 23.83 14.82
CA PHE A 3 -21.32 22.50 14.94
C PHE A 3 -20.38 21.38 14.45
N GLY A 4 -19.82 21.49 13.23
CA GLY A 4 -18.89 20.48 12.70
C GLY A 4 -17.57 20.39 13.47
N SER A 5 -17.11 21.48 14.09
CA SER A 5 -15.88 21.50 14.89
C SER A 5 -15.98 20.76 16.23
N ILE A 6 -17.20 20.52 16.74
CA ILE A 6 -17.42 19.81 18.02
C ILE A 6 -17.90 18.36 17.85
N LEU A 7 -17.88 17.83 16.62
CA LEU A 7 -18.27 16.44 16.35
C LEU A 7 -17.21 15.43 16.79
N GLU A 8 -15.97 15.87 17.02
CA GLU A 8 -14.86 15.04 17.50
C GLU A 8 -14.49 15.45 18.93
N GLY A 9 -14.27 14.46 19.79
CA GLY A 9 -13.93 14.64 21.20
C GLY A 9 -15.05 14.23 22.17
N PRO A 10 -16.30 14.74 22.04
CA PRO A 10 -17.40 14.32 22.90
C PRO A 10 -17.81 12.86 22.70
N GLU A 11 -18.50 12.29 23.68
CA GLU A 11 -19.01 10.92 23.58
C GLU A 11 -20.04 10.79 22.43
N LEU A 12 -19.82 9.83 21.53
CA LEU A 12 -20.65 9.61 20.34
C LEU A 12 -22.14 9.40 20.67
N ASN A 13 -22.43 8.72 21.78
CA ASN A 13 -23.80 8.50 22.25
C ASN A 13 -24.55 9.80 22.59
N GLN A 14 -23.83 10.86 22.99
CA GLN A 14 -24.43 12.16 23.28
C GLN A 14 -24.59 13.00 22.00
N LEU A 15 -23.65 12.88 21.06
CA LEU A 15 -23.67 13.63 19.79
C LEU A 15 -24.74 13.11 18.82
N LYS A 16 -24.90 11.80 18.72
CA LYS A 16 -25.83 11.15 17.78
C LYS A 16 -27.24 11.76 17.76
N PRO A 17 -27.97 11.90 18.89
CA PRO A 17 -29.31 12.50 18.87
C PRO A 17 -29.32 13.96 18.43
N LEU A 18 -28.27 14.72 18.73
CA LEU A 18 -28.13 16.14 18.33
C LEU A 18 -27.91 16.25 16.81
N VAL A 19 -27.06 15.39 16.25
CA VAL A 19 -26.82 15.34 14.80
C VAL A 19 -28.09 14.95 14.05
N ILE A 20 -28.81 13.91 14.51
CA ILE A 20 -30.08 13.49 13.91
C ILE A 20 -31.08 14.65 13.87
N GLN A 21 -31.21 15.42 14.96
CA GLN A 21 -32.10 16.58 15.01
C GLN A 21 -31.66 17.71 14.07
N ALA A 22 -30.35 17.85 13.81
CA ALA A 22 -29.79 18.87 12.93
C ALA A 22 -29.85 18.51 11.43
N MET A 23 -30.02 17.22 11.08
CA MET A 23 -30.00 16.75 9.68
C MET A 23 -30.95 17.51 8.75
N PRO A 24 -32.23 17.77 9.09
CA PRO A 24 -33.13 18.53 8.21
C PRO A 24 -32.59 19.93 7.89
N THR A 25 -32.11 20.64 8.90
CA THR A 25 -31.53 21.98 8.75
C THR A 25 -30.26 21.95 7.91
N LEU A 26 -29.38 20.96 8.11
CA LEU A 26 -28.16 20.82 7.33
C LEU A 26 -28.46 20.56 5.85
N ILE A 27 -29.47 19.73 5.55
CA ILE A 27 -29.93 19.46 4.18
C ILE A 27 -30.48 20.75 3.53
N GLU A 28 -31.23 21.56 4.26
CA GLU A 28 -31.70 22.87 3.77
C GLU A 28 -30.53 23.84 3.52
N LEU A 29 -29.55 23.89 4.43
CA LEU A 29 -28.37 24.77 4.35
C LEU A 29 -27.43 24.40 3.19
N MET A 30 -27.51 23.18 2.65
CA MET A 30 -26.80 22.82 1.40
C MET A 30 -27.33 23.60 0.20
N LYS A 31 -28.53 24.17 0.30
CA LYS A 31 -29.19 24.99 -0.75
C LYS A 31 -29.20 26.48 -0.41
N ASP A 32 -28.45 26.89 0.61
CA ASP A 32 -28.37 28.30 1.04
C ASP A 32 -27.87 29.20 -0.11
N PRO A 33 -28.40 30.44 -0.24
CA PRO A 33 -27.93 31.39 -1.24
C PRO A 33 -26.45 31.79 -1.07
N SER A 34 -25.91 31.71 0.14
CA SER A 34 -24.51 32.03 0.44
C SER A 34 -23.61 30.83 0.18
N VAL A 35 -22.67 31.01 -0.75
CA VAL A 35 -21.61 30.03 -1.04
C VAL A 35 -20.82 29.66 0.23
N VAL A 36 -20.63 30.62 1.15
CA VAL A 36 -19.90 30.39 2.41
C VAL A 36 -20.64 29.45 3.35
N VAL A 37 -21.96 29.56 3.38
CA VAL A 37 -22.80 28.67 4.16
C VAL A 37 -22.75 27.27 3.56
N ARG A 38 -23.02 27.13 2.25
CA ARG A 38 -22.98 25.83 1.56
C ARG A 38 -21.64 25.11 1.70
N ASP A 39 -20.54 25.84 1.54
CA ASP A 39 -19.18 25.33 1.71
C ASP A 39 -18.96 24.73 3.10
N THR A 40 -19.32 25.49 4.13
CA THR A 40 -19.21 25.05 5.53
C THR A 40 -20.16 23.89 5.84
N THR A 41 -21.35 23.90 5.26
CA THR A 41 -22.35 22.84 5.43
C THR A 41 -21.86 21.54 4.80
N ALA A 42 -21.31 21.59 3.58
CA ALA A 42 -20.74 20.41 2.90
C ALA A 42 -19.62 19.77 3.74
N TRP A 43 -18.71 20.59 4.28
CA TRP A 43 -17.69 20.11 5.21
C TRP A 43 -18.28 19.52 6.50
N THR A 44 -19.31 20.15 7.07
CA THR A 44 -19.98 19.63 8.27
C THR A 44 -20.67 18.29 7.99
N VAL A 45 -21.26 18.11 6.81
CA VAL A 45 -21.86 16.85 6.36
C VAL A 45 -20.81 15.76 6.23
N GLY A 46 -19.67 16.03 5.57
CA GLY A 46 -18.61 15.04 5.47
C GLY A 46 -18.07 14.59 6.84
N ARG A 47 -17.96 15.52 7.80
CA ARG A 47 -17.58 15.18 9.20
C ARG A 47 -18.61 14.30 9.89
N ILE A 48 -19.89 14.48 9.58
CA ILE A 48 -20.94 13.59 10.08
C ILE A 48 -20.79 12.20 9.46
N CYS A 49 -20.52 12.10 8.16
CA CYS A 49 -20.28 10.82 7.48
C CYS A 49 -19.07 10.08 8.06
N GLU A 50 -17.99 10.80 8.37
CA GLU A 50 -16.76 10.24 8.94
C GLU A 50 -16.94 9.78 10.41
N LEU A 51 -17.53 10.61 11.26
CA LEU A 51 -17.52 10.37 12.72
C LEU A 51 -18.80 9.75 13.27
N LEU A 52 -19.94 10.03 12.63
CA LEU A 52 -21.28 9.65 13.09
C LEU A 52 -22.10 9.11 11.92
N PRO A 53 -21.60 8.09 11.20
CA PRO A 53 -22.18 7.62 9.94
C PRO A 53 -23.63 7.19 10.07
N GLU A 54 -24.03 6.64 11.22
CA GLU A 54 -25.39 6.21 11.53
C GLU A 54 -26.45 7.34 11.42
N ALA A 55 -26.04 8.61 11.54
CA ALA A 55 -26.95 9.74 11.36
C ALA A 55 -27.17 10.06 9.87
N ALA A 56 -26.16 9.83 9.02
CA ALA A 56 -26.23 10.02 7.57
C ALA A 56 -26.85 8.80 6.86
N ILE A 57 -26.42 7.59 7.23
CA ILE A 57 -26.93 6.30 6.73
C ILE A 57 -28.19 5.95 7.51
N ASN A 58 -29.23 6.75 7.28
CA ASN A 58 -30.53 6.61 7.90
C ASN A 58 -31.61 6.57 6.82
N GLU A 59 -32.61 5.69 6.96
CA GLU A 59 -33.69 5.54 5.98
C GLU A 59 -34.41 6.85 5.64
N VAL A 60 -34.49 7.78 6.60
CA VAL A 60 -35.16 9.08 6.44
C VAL A 60 -34.26 10.10 5.71
N TYR A 61 -32.97 10.11 6.00
CA TYR A 61 -32.07 11.19 5.58
C TYR A 61 -31.14 10.83 4.44
N LEU A 62 -30.86 9.55 4.20
CA LEU A 62 -29.87 9.14 3.20
C LEU A 62 -30.28 9.60 1.79
N ALA A 63 -31.52 9.35 1.38
CA ALA A 63 -32.00 9.76 0.06
C ALA A 63 -31.93 11.29 -0.19
N PRO A 64 -32.49 12.16 0.69
CA PRO A 64 -32.37 13.60 0.49
C PRO A 64 -30.93 14.11 0.63
N LEU A 65 -30.10 13.48 1.46
CA LEU A 65 -28.68 13.80 1.60
C LEU A 65 -27.92 13.51 0.29
N LEU A 66 -28.09 12.31 -0.27
CA LEU A 66 -27.49 11.92 -1.54
C LEU A 66 -27.91 12.86 -2.66
N GLN A 67 -29.20 13.20 -2.75
CA GLN A 67 -29.66 14.17 -3.73
C GLN A 67 -28.96 15.52 -3.60
N CYS A 68 -28.81 16.03 -2.37
CA CYS A 68 -28.13 17.31 -2.13
C CYS A 68 -26.64 17.25 -2.44
N LEU A 69 -25.96 16.13 -2.15
CA LEU A 69 -24.56 15.95 -2.49
C LEU A 69 -24.37 15.83 -4.01
N ILE A 70 -25.23 15.08 -4.71
CA ILE A 70 -25.19 14.98 -6.19
C ILE A 70 -25.40 16.37 -6.83
N GLU A 71 -26.37 17.15 -6.35
CA GLU A 71 -26.58 18.53 -6.79
C GLU A 71 -25.36 19.42 -6.46
N GLY A 72 -24.75 19.21 -5.29
CA GLY A 72 -23.59 19.94 -4.78
C GLY A 72 -22.31 19.76 -5.61
N LEU A 73 -22.14 18.64 -6.30
CA LEU A 73 -21.02 18.44 -7.25
C LEU A 73 -21.04 19.46 -8.41
N GLY A 74 -22.22 20.00 -8.74
CA GLY A 74 -22.39 21.08 -9.73
C GLY A 74 -22.11 22.49 -9.20
N ALA A 75 -21.90 22.68 -7.89
CA ALA A 75 -21.74 23.99 -7.26
C ALA A 75 -20.35 24.61 -7.52
N GLU A 76 -20.07 25.78 -6.93
CA GLU A 76 -18.76 26.44 -7.02
C GLU A 76 -17.64 25.52 -6.51
N PRO A 77 -16.40 25.63 -7.04
CA PRO A 77 -15.34 24.65 -6.74
C PRO A 77 -15.07 24.42 -5.25
N ARG A 78 -15.08 25.47 -4.43
CA ARG A 78 -14.94 25.36 -2.96
C ARG A 78 -16.00 24.46 -2.31
N VAL A 79 -17.26 24.55 -2.74
CA VAL A 79 -18.35 23.71 -2.23
C VAL A 79 -18.20 22.30 -2.76
N ALA A 80 -17.98 22.18 -4.08
CA ALA A 80 -17.88 20.89 -4.75
C ALA A 80 -16.69 20.05 -4.23
N SER A 81 -15.55 20.66 -3.85
CA SER A 81 -14.42 19.95 -3.25
C SER A 81 -14.80 19.31 -1.91
N ASN A 82 -15.50 20.06 -1.04
CA ASN A 82 -15.99 19.53 0.24
C ASN A 82 -17.10 18.48 0.04
N VAL A 83 -17.91 18.60 -1.01
CA VAL A 83 -18.88 17.57 -1.39
C VAL A 83 -18.19 16.28 -1.87
N CYS A 84 -17.08 16.39 -2.62
CA CYS A 84 -16.29 15.21 -3.02
C CYS A 84 -15.76 14.48 -1.79
N TRP A 85 -15.18 15.21 -0.82
CA TRP A 85 -14.74 14.62 0.45
C TRP A 85 -15.90 14.02 1.26
N ALA A 86 -17.06 14.67 1.29
CA ALA A 86 -18.23 14.09 1.93
C ALA A 86 -18.67 12.76 1.28
N PHE A 87 -18.54 12.63 -0.06
CA PHE A 87 -18.80 11.37 -0.75
C PHE A 87 -17.79 10.28 -0.40
N SER A 88 -16.50 10.59 -0.29
CA SER A 88 -15.49 9.59 0.09
C SER A 88 -15.78 9.04 1.48
N SER A 89 -16.01 9.92 2.47
CA SER A 89 -16.34 9.49 3.83
C SER A 89 -17.67 8.73 3.91
N LEU A 90 -18.68 9.13 3.12
CA LEU A 90 -19.95 8.40 3.05
C LEU A 90 -19.79 7.00 2.42
N ALA A 91 -18.89 6.86 1.43
CA ALA A 91 -18.61 5.58 0.78
C ALA A 91 -17.96 4.59 1.73
N GLU A 92 -16.91 5.03 2.44
CA GLU A 92 -16.23 4.25 3.48
C GLU A 92 -17.23 3.79 4.55
N ALA A 93 -17.96 4.74 5.13
CA ALA A 93 -18.97 4.46 6.14
C ALA A 93 -20.06 3.49 5.66
N ALA A 94 -20.53 3.64 4.41
CA ALA A 94 -21.56 2.78 3.84
C ALA A 94 -21.05 1.34 3.62
N TYR A 95 -19.77 1.19 3.28
CA TYR A 95 -19.15 -0.10 3.07
C TYR A 95 -18.88 -0.82 4.40
N GLU A 96 -18.37 -0.12 5.41
CA GLU A 96 -18.16 -0.67 6.76
C GLU A 96 -19.48 -1.06 7.44
N ALA A 97 -20.55 -0.32 7.18
CA ALA A 97 -21.88 -0.63 7.72
C ALA A 97 -22.60 -1.77 6.97
N ALA A 98 -22.07 -2.22 5.83
CA ALA A 98 -22.70 -3.28 5.04
C ALA A 98 -22.41 -4.66 5.65
N ASP A 99 -23.44 -5.49 5.77
CA ASP A 99 -23.29 -6.87 6.25
C ASP A 99 -22.49 -7.70 5.21
N ALA A 100 -21.28 -8.09 5.58
CA ALA A 100 -20.51 -9.11 4.89
C ALA A 100 -20.85 -10.50 5.46
N ALA A 101 -21.06 -11.50 4.59
CA ALA A 101 -21.39 -12.87 5.02
C ALA A 101 -20.26 -13.52 5.83
N GLU A 102 -19.02 -13.10 5.57
CA GLU A 102 -17.80 -13.49 6.28
C GLU A 102 -16.93 -12.24 6.48
N GLU A 103 -16.13 -12.17 7.55
CA GLU A 103 -15.29 -11.01 7.91
C GLU A 103 -14.27 -10.62 6.81
N GLN A 104 -14.05 -11.45 5.78
CA GLN A 104 -13.08 -11.25 4.70
C GLN A 104 -13.70 -11.15 3.30
N GLU A 105 -15.03 -11.22 3.18
CA GLU A 105 -15.69 -11.11 1.88
C GLU A 105 -16.27 -9.71 1.63
N GLU A 106 -16.24 -9.26 0.38
CA GLU A 106 -16.91 -8.02 -0.02
C GLU A 106 -18.45 -8.16 0.12
N PRO A 107 -19.15 -7.10 0.57
CA PRO A 107 -20.59 -7.10 0.72
C PRO A 107 -21.29 -7.27 -0.63
N SER A 108 -22.40 -8.01 -0.63
CA SER A 108 -23.17 -8.29 -1.86
C SER A 108 -23.85 -7.04 -2.42
N THR A 109 -24.36 -6.18 -1.54
CA THR A 109 -25.02 -4.91 -1.85
C THR A 109 -24.88 -4.00 -0.63
N TYR A 110 -25.14 -2.71 -0.81
CA TYR A 110 -25.12 -1.71 0.27
C TYR A 110 -26.04 -0.52 -0.04
N CYS A 111 -26.13 0.43 0.89
CA CYS A 111 -27.10 1.52 0.81
C CYS A 111 -26.85 2.51 -0.36
N LEU A 112 -25.66 2.48 -0.98
CA LEU A 112 -25.33 3.33 -2.14
C LEU A 112 -25.52 2.63 -3.49
N SER A 113 -25.77 1.30 -3.56
CA SER A 113 -25.85 0.55 -4.83
C SER A 113 -26.85 1.17 -5.81
N SER A 114 -28.00 1.62 -5.32
CA SER A 114 -29.06 2.22 -6.15
C SER A 114 -28.66 3.52 -6.86
N SER A 115 -27.72 4.26 -6.27
CA SER A 115 -27.27 5.57 -6.76
C SER A 115 -25.82 5.55 -7.25
N PHE A 116 -25.13 4.41 -7.16
CA PHE A 116 -23.70 4.27 -7.43
C PHE A 116 -23.32 4.77 -8.83
N GLU A 117 -24.01 4.30 -9.87
CA GLU A 117 -23.71 4.72 -11.26
C GLU A 117 -23.90 6.23 -11.45
N ILE A 118 -24.90 6.83 -10.81
CA ILE A 118 -25.16 8.27 -10.89
C ILE A 118 -24.04 9.06 -10.20
N ILE A 119 -23.61 8.62 -9.02
CA ILE A 119 -22.54 9.26 -8.24
C ILE A 119 -21.24 9.23 -9.05
N VAL A 120 -20.86 8.05 -9.55
CA VAL A 120 -19.67 7.85 -10.37
C VAL A 120 -19.69 8.71 -11.63
N GLN A 121 -20.81 8.71 -12.36
CA GLN A 121 -20.96 9.56 -13.54
C GLN A 121 -20.80 11.04 -13.19
N LYS A 122 -21.40 11.50 -12.09
CA LYS A 122 -21.31 12.90 -11.66
C LYS A 122 -19.93 13.30 -11.20
N LEU A 123 -19.18 12.40 -10.55
CA LEU A 123 -17.78 12.62 -10.21
C LEU A 123 -16.92 12.72 -11.49
N LEU A 124 -17.13 11.83 -12.47
CA LEU A 124 -16.47 11.91 -13.78
C LEU A 124 -16.80 13.21 -14.51
N GLU A 125 -18.06 13.68 -14.50
CA GLU A 125 -18.42 15.00 -15.04
C GLU A 125 -17.72 16.14 -14.28
N THR A 126 -17.56 16.01 -12.96
CA THR A 126 -16.92 17.01 -12.11
C THR A 126 -15.44 17.18 -12.43
N THR A 127 -14.74 16.07 -12.70
CA THR A 127 -13.31 16.10 -13.08
C THR A 127 -13.04 16.82 -14.40
N ASP A 128 -14.02 16.84 -15.32
CA ASP A 128 -13.92 17.45 -16.65
C ASP A 128 -14.36 18.93 -16.67
N ARG A 129 -14.82 19.48 -15.53
CA ARG A 129 -15.28 20.87 -15.46
C ARG A 129 -14.17 21.85 -15.87
N CYS A 130 -14.55 22.91 -16.59
CA CYS A 130 -13.64 24.02 -16.90
C CYS A 130 -13.04 24.67 -15.64
N THR A 131 -13.81 24.69 -14.54
CA THR A 131 -13.40 25.21 -13.23
C THR A 131 -12.73 24.16 -12.34
N ALA A 132 -12.52 22.92 -12.81
CA ALA A 132 -11.95 21.83 -12.01
C ALA A 132 -10.55 22.13 -11.47
N ARG A 133 -9.85 23.11 -12.09
CA ARG A 133 -8.52 23.57 -11.67
C ARG A 133 -8.54 24.45 -10.41
N GLN A 134 -9.69 24.97 -10.00
CA GLN A 134 -9.80 25.85 -8.85
C GLN A 134 -10.05 25.04 -7.58
N ASN A 135 -9.43 25.45 -6.46
CA ASN A 135 -9.61 24.81 -5.13
C ASN A 135 -9.39 23.29 -5.14
N ASN A 136 -8.44 22.79 -5.94
CA ASN A 136 -8.11 21.38 -6.07
C ASN A 136 -9.32 20.48 -6.39
N LEU A 137 -10.39 21.02 -7.01
CA LEU A 137 -11.62 20.28 -7.27
C LEU A 137 -11.36 19.01 -8.10
N ARG A 138 -10.47 19.07 -9.09
CA ARG A 138 -10.12 17.91 -9.89
C ARG A 138 -9.51 16.79 -9.04
N SER A 139 -8.54 17.10 -8.19
CA SER A 139 -7.92 16.13 -7.29
C SER A 139 -8.96 15.55 -6.34
N ALA A 140 -9.75 16.40 -5.68
CA ALA A 140 -10.82 15.97 -4.78
C ALA A 140 -11.85 15.06 -5.47
N ALA A 141 -12.22 15.35 -6.73
CA ALA A 141 -13.16 14.54 -7.48
C ALA A 141 -12.58 13.17 -7.90
N TYR A 142 -11.30 13.11 -8.27
CA TYR A 142 -10.61 11.83 -8.52
C TYR A 142 -10.41 11.02 -7.24
N GLU A 143 -10.05 11.67 -6.12
CA GLU A 143 -9.96 11.02 -4.80
C GLU A 143 -11.31 10.44 -4.36
N ALA A 144 -12.39 11.21 -4.48
CA ALA A 144 -13.73 10.72 -4.21
C ALA A 144 -14.14 9.56 -5.13
N LEU A 145 -13.77 9.61 -6.41
CA LEU A 145 -14.01 8.52 -7.35
C LEU A 145 -13.23 7.26 -6.95
N MET A 146 -11.97 7.40 -6.56
CA MET A 146 -11.14 6.29 -6.07
C MET A 146 -11.77 5.64 -4.85
N GLU A 147 -12.17 6.43 -3.86
CA GLU A 147 -12.72 5.91 -2.62
C GLU A 147 -14.12 5.29 -2.82
N ILE A 148 -14.95 5.86 -3.70
CA ILE A 148 -16.24 5.27 -4.08
C ILE A 148 -16.05 3.90 -4.76
N VAL A 149 -15.09 3.77 -5.68
CA VAL A 149 -14.80 2.50 -6.36
C VAL A 149 -14.20 1.47 -5.40
N LYS A 150 -13.28 1.88 -4.54
CA LYS A 150 -12.67 1.02 -3.52
C LYS A 150 -13.72 0.49 -2.52
N ASN A 151 -14.69 1.31 -2.14
CA ASN A 151 -15.75 0.97 -1.20
C ASN A 151 -17.08 0.65 -1.92
N SER A 152 -17.02 -0.10 -3.02
CA SER A 152 -18.21 -0.55 -3.76
C SER A 152 -18.57 -2.00 -3.42
N ALA A 153 -19.86 -2.30 -3.32
CA ALA A 153 -20.37 -3.66 -3.18
C ALA A 153 -20.30 -4.47 -4.50
N LYS A 154 -20.44 -5.80 -4.41
CA LYS A 154 -20.33 -6.73 -5.56
C LYS A 154 -21.31 -6.39 -6.69
N ASP A 155 -22.53 -5.94 -6.36
CA ASP A 155 -23.55 -5.56 -7.35
C ASP A 155 -23.22 -4.27 -8.15
N CYS A 156 -22.27 -3.47 -7.67
CA CYS A 156 -21.80 -2.26 -8.35
C CYS A 156 -20.76 -2.54 -9.45
N TYR A 157 -20.31 -3.80 -9.59
CA TYR A 157 -19.28 -4.21 -10.53
C TYR A 157 -19.50 -3.74 -11.99
N PRO A 158 -20.71 -3.78 -12.57
CA PRO A 158 -20.93 -3.29 -13.94
C PRO A 158 -20.60 -1.80 -14.12
N ALA A 159 -20.88 -0.99 -13.09
CA ALA A 159 -20.54 0.43 -13.11
C ALA A 159 -19.03 0.65 -12.92
N VAL A 160 -18.37 -0.18 -12.09
CA VAL A 160 -16.90 -0.18 -11.96
C VAL A 160 -16.25 -0.51 -13.30
N GLN A 161 -16.68 -1.56 -14.01
CA GLN A 161 -16.15 -1.92 -15.33
C GLN A 161 -16.25 -0.76 -16.35
N LYS A 162 -17.43 -0.12 -16.42
CA LYS A 162 -17.64 1.04 -17.30
C LYS A 162 -16.70 2.19 -16.93
N THR A 163 -16.47 2.41 -15.64
CA THR A 163 -15.54 3.42 -15.12
C THR A 163 -14.10 3.09 -15.52
N THR A 164 -13.68 1.83 -15.43
CA THR A 164 -12.36 1.38 -15.88
C THR A 164 -12.07 1.79 -17.32
N LEU A 165 -13.03 1.54 -18.22
CA LEU A 165 -12.89 1.89 -19.63
C LEU A 165 -12.76 3.41 -19.83
N VAL A 166 -13.53 4.21 -19.09
CA VAL A 166 -13.44 5.68 -19.13
C VAL A 166 -12.08 6.17 -18.64
N ILE A 167 -11.57 5.63 -17.54
CA ILE A 167 -10.25 6.01 -17.01
C ILE A 167 -9.14 5.63 -17.99
N MET A 168 -9.22 4.46 -18.62
CA MET A 168 -8.29 4.06 -19.67
C MET A 168 -8.34 4.99 -20.89
N GLU A 169 -9.53 5.34 -21.36
CA GLU A 169 -9.70 6.26 -22.49
C GLU A 169 -9.09 7.63 -22.16
N ARG A 170 -9.35 8.15 -20.96
CA ARG A 170 -8.78 9.42 -20.48
C ARG A 170 -7.26 9.35 -20.37
N LEU A 171 -6.70 8.24 -19.88
CA LEU A 171 -5.25 8.05 -19.82
C LEU A 171 -4.63 8.10 -21.23
N GLN A 172 -5.24 7.44 -22.21
CA GLN A 172 -4.79 7.51 -23.60
C GLN A 172 -4.89 8.91 -24.21
N GLN A 173 -6.00 9.62 -23.95
CA GLN A 173 -6.18 11.00 -24.41
C GLN A 173 -5.10 11.91 -23.84
N VAL A 174 -4.81 11.81 -22.53
CA VAL A 174 -3.75 12.58 -21.88
C VAL A 174 -2.39 12.28 -22.54
N LEU A 175 -2.05 11.03 -22.83
CA LEU A 175 -0.80 10.68 -23.52
C LEU A 175 -0.68 11.26 -24.95
N GLN A 176 -1.77 11.69 -25.58
CA GLN A 176 -1.76 12.37 -26.88
C GLN A 176 -1.66 13.90 -26.74
N MET A 177 -2.07 14.44 -25.60
CA MET A 177 -2.05 15.89 -25.32
C MET A 177 -0.66 16.46 -25.07
N GLU A 178 0.38 15.61 -24.95
CA GLU A 178 1.77 16.04 -24.76
C GLU A 178 2.22 17.07 -25.82
N SER A 179 1.76 16.91 -27.07
CA SER A 179 2.06 17.81 -28.19
C SER A 179 1.52 19.24 -28.02
N HIS A 180 0.61 19.47 -27.08
CA HIS A 180 -0.02 20.77 -26.82
C HIS A 180 0.55 21.51 -25.60
N ILE A 181 1.57 20.95 -24.93
CA ILE A 181 2.22 21.60 -23.78
C ILE A 181 3.08 22.77 -24.27
N GLN A 182 2.67 24.01 -23.97
CA GLN A 182 3.38 25.22 -24.39
C GLN A 182 4.06 25.95 -23.22
N SER A 183 3.54 25.80 -22.01
CA SER A 183 4.03 26.49 -20.82
C SER A 183 4.41 25.53 -19.69
N THR A 184 5.25 25.99 -18.76
CA THR A 184 5.57 25.24 -17.54
C THR A 184 4.32 24.96 -16.69
N SER A 185 3.35 25.89 -16.65
CA SER A 185 2.08 25.67 -15.95
C SER A 185 1.23 24.57 -16.60
N ASP A 186 1.25 24.46 -17.93
CA ASP A 186 0.55 23.38 -18.63
C ASP A 186 1.21 22.03 -18.32
N ARG A 187 2.55 22.02 -18.23
CA ARG A 187 3.32 20.81 -17.89
C ARG A 187 3.02 20.30 -16.48
N ILE A 188 2.93 21.20 -15.50
CA ILE A 188 2.57 20.83 -14.13
C ILE A 188 1.16 20.21 -14.11
N GLN A 189 0.18 20.88 -14.72
CA GLN A 189 -1.20 20.37 -14.77
C GLN A 189 -1.33 19.04 -15.52
N PHE A 190 -0.50 18.84 -16.54
CA PHE A 190 -0.43 17.61 -17.29
C PHE A 190 0.10 16.46 -16.41
N ASN A 191 1.19 16.69 -15.69
CA ASN A 191 1.78 15.73 -14.76
C ASN A 191 0.79 15.38 -13.63
N ASP A 192 0.13 16.38 -13.04
CA ASP A 192 -0.88 16.16 -11.99
C ASP A 192 -2.04 15.29 -12.49
N LEU A 193 -2.49 15.50 -13.73
CA LEU A 193 -3.54 14.69 -14.32
C LEU A 193 -3.08 13.25 -14.60
N GLN A 194 -1.84 13.05 -15.04
CA GLN A 194 -1.26 11.71 -15.21
C GLN A 194 -1.19 10.96 -13.88
N SER A 195 -0.70 11.63 -12.83
CA SER A 195 -0.65 11.10 -11.46
C SER A 195 -2.04 10.67 -10.97
N LEU A 196 -3.04 11.55 -11.05
CA LEU A 196 -4.42 11.25 -10.63
C LEU A 196 -5.03 10.08 -11.42
N LEU A 197 -4.80 10.00 -12.72
CA LEU A 197 -5.29 8.89 -13.55
C LEU A 197 -4.60 7.56 -13.20
N CYS A 198 -3.30 7.57 -12.90
CA CYS A 198 -2.56 6.38 -12.48
C CYS A 198 -3.02 5.90 -11.10
N ALA A 199 -3.17 6.81 -10.13
CA ALA A 199 -3.73 6.50 -8.82
C ALA A 199 -5.16 5.94 -8.94
N THR A 200 -5.98 6.52 -9.83
CA THR A 200 -7.34 6.02 -10.09
C THR A 200 -7.31 4.62 -10.71
N LEU A 201 -6.39 4.40 -11.64
CA LEU A 201 -6.21 3.10 -12.27
C LEU A 201 -5.79 2.02 -11.26
N GLN A 202 -4.92 2.34 -10.29
CA GLN A 202 -4.56 1.42 -9.21
C GLN A 202 -5.81 0.94 -8.44
N ASN A 203 -6.66 1.87 -8.01
CA ASN A 203 -7.87 1.54 -7.25
C ASN A 203 -8.87 0.71 -8.06
N VAL A 204 -9.05 1.05 -9.34
CA VAL A 204 -9.92 0.31 -10.24
C VAL A 204 -9.37 -1.09 -10.54
N LEU A 205 -8.05 -1.22 -10.75
CA LEU A 205 -7.41 -2.51 -11.01
C LEU A 205 -7.57 -3.49 -9.86
N ARG A 206 -7.54 -3.02 -8.61
CA ARG A 206 -7.78 -3.86 -7.42
C ARG A 206 -9.21 -4.38 -7.31
N LYS A 207 -10.16 -3.79 -8.03
CA LYS A 207 -11.59 -4.18 -8.03
C LYS A 207 -12.03 -4.98 -9.23
N VAL A 208 -11.28 -4.97 -10.33
CA VAL A 208 -11.61 -5.79 -11.50
C VAL A 208 -11.31 -7.26 -11.25
N GLN A 209 -12.21 -8.12 -11.71
CA GLN A 209 -11.99 -9.55 -11.73
C GLN A 209 -10.81 -9.87 -12.64
N HIS A 210 -10.07 -10.91 -12.29
CA HIS A 210 -8.87 -11.34 -13.03
C HIS A 210 -9.13 -11.55 -14.54
N GLN A 211 -10.30 -12.07 -14.93
CA GLN A 211 -10.66 -12.26 -16.34
C GLN A 211 -10.79 -10.95 -17.13
N ASP A 212 -11.28 -9.90 -16.48
CA ASP A 212 -11.39 -8.58 -17.12
C ASP A 212 -10.04 -7.87 -17.11
N ALA A 213 -9.26 -8.04 -16.03
CA ALA A 213 -7.88 -7.55 -15.96
C ALA A 213 -7.04 -8.08 -17.13
N LEU A 214 -7.17 -9.37 -17.46
CA LEU A 214 -6.50 -9.97 -18.63
C LEU A 214 -6.86 -9.28 -19.94
N GLN A 215 -8.13 -8.88 -20.14
CA GLN A 215 -8.59 -8.22 -21.36
C GLN A 215 -8.09 -6.78 -21.50
N ILE A 216 -7.94 -6.07 -20.37
CA ILE A 216 -7.49 -4.67 -20.37
C ILE A 216 -5.97 -4.51 -20.20
N SER A 217 -5.29 -5.55 -19.72
CA SER A 217 -3.86 -5.53 -19.37
C SER A 217 -2.96 -5.00 -20.48
N ASP A 218 -3.18 -5.43 -21.73
CA ASP A 218 -2.35 -5.02 -22.87
C ASP A 218 -2.47 -3.51 -23.14
N VAL A 219 -3.68 -2.98 -23.00
CA VAL A 219 -3.98 -1.57 -23.22
C VAL A 219 -3.39 -0.72 -22.10
N VAL A 220 -3.50 -1.19 -20.85
CA VAL A 220 -2.92 -0.54 -19.69
C VAL A 220 -1.40 -0.49 -19.80
N MET A 221 -0.74 -1.62 -20.06
CA MET A 221 0.72 -1.64 -20.17
C MET A 221 1.23 -0.82 -21.35
N ALA A 222 0.56 -0.85 -22.50
CA ALA A 222 0.94 0.02 -23.62
C ALA A 222 0.89 1.51 -23.23
N SER A 223 -0.12 1.90 -22.43
CA SER A 223 -0.29 3.27 -21.94
C SER A 223 0.79 3.64 -20.91
N LEU A 224 1.06 2.76 -19.93
CA LEU A 224 2.10 2.96 -18.91
C LEU A 224 3.51 3.02 -19.53
N LEU A 225 3.82 2.11 -20.46
CA LEU A 225 5.10 2.11 -21.19
C LEU A 225 5.31 3.40 -21.99
N ARG A 226 4.26 3.89 -22.67
CA ARG A 226 4.31 5.18 -23.36
C ARG A 226 4.53 6.33 -22.39
N MET A 227 3.89 6.29 -21.22
CA MET A 227 4.07 7.31 -20.19
C MET A 227 5.52 7.37 -19.69
N PHE A 228 6.16 6.22 -19.46
CA PHE A 228 7.58 6.18 -19.07
C PHE A 228 8.52 6.76 -20.16
N GLN A 229 8.19 6.59 -21.44
CA GLN A 229 8.98 7.13 -22.55
C GLN A 229 8.86 8.66 -22.66
N SER A 230 7.65 9.21 -22.49
CA SER A 230 7.38 10.64 -22.59
C SER A 230 7.85 11.43 -21.36
N THR A 231 7.69 10.85 -20.16
CA THR A 231 7.82 11.59 -18.90
C THR A 231 9.17 11.39 -18.21
N ALA A 232 10.26 11.31 -18.99
CA ALA A 232 11.63 11.03 -18.49
C ALA A 232 12.23 12.06 -17.50
N GLY A 233 11.45 13.04 -17.01
CA GLY A 233 11.92 14.04 -16.05
C GLY A 233 10.88 14.56 -15.05
N SER A 234 9.82 13.79 -14.75
CA SER A 234 8.91 14.12 -13.64
C SER A 234 8.80 12.93 -12.70
N GLY A 235 9.55 12.97 -11.59
CA GLY A 235 9.62 11.87 -10.61
C GLY A 235 8.28 11.39 -10.10
N GLY A 236 7.39 12.30 -9.66
CA GLY A 236 6.08 11.90 -9.14
C GLY A 236 5.23 11.10 -10.14
N VAL A 237 5.29 11.42 -11.44
CA VAL A 237 4.57 10.65 -12.45
C VAL A 237 5.20 9.27 -12.66
N GLN A 238 6.54 9.17 -12.57
CA GLN A 238 7.23 7.87 -12.67
C GLN A 238 6.93 6.98 -11.47
N GLU A 239 6.86 7.55 -10.27
CA GLU A 239 6.44 6.85 -9.05
C GLU A 239 5.02 6.29 -9.21
N ASP A 240 4.03 7.12 -9.54
CA ASP A 240 2.64 6.68 -9.73
C ASP A 240 2.49 5.65 -10.86
N ALA A 241 3.30 5.80 -11.92
CA ALA A 241 3.36 4.84 -13.01
C ALA A 241 3.87 3.47 -12.53
N LEU A 242 4.95 3.44 -11.76
CA LEU A 242 5.52 2.21 -11.20
C LEU A 242 4.53 1.55 -10.23
N MET A 243 3.86 2.34 -9.38
CA MET A 243 2.81 1.82 -8.49
C MET A 243 1.60 1.25 -9.26
N ALA A 244 1.23 1.87 -10.38
CA ALA A 244 0.21 1.31 -11.29
C ALA A 244 0.67 -0.02 -11.92
N VAL A 245 1.95 -0.14 -12.29
CA VAL A 245 2.52 -1.43 -12.74
C VAL A 245 2.50 -2.45 -11.61
N SER A 246 2.90 -2.11 -10.38
CA SER A 246 2.82 -3.01 -9.20
C SER A 246 1.43 -3.57 -9.02
N THR A 247 0.41 -2.70 -9.06
CA THR A 247 -0.98 -3.14 -8.93
C THR A 247 -1.38 -4.09 -10.07
N LEU A 248 -0.93 -3.83 -11.30
CA LEU A 248 -1.21 -4.73 -12.42
C LEU A 248 -0.48 -6.08 -12.27
N VAL A 249 0.74 -6.08 -11.73
CA VAL A 249 1.51 -7.30 -11.41
C VAL A 249 0.76 -8.14 -10.36
N GLU A 250 0.26 -7.52 -9.29
CA GLU A 250 -0.55 -8.19 -8.26
C GLU A 250 -1.79 -8.86 -8.85
N VAL A 251 -2.49 -8.16 -9.75
CA VAL A 251 -3.75 -8.64 -10.34
C VAL A 251 -3.52 -9.74 -11.38
N LEU A 252 -2.45 -9.64 -12.19
CA LEU A 252 -2.16 -10.61 -13.25
C LEU A 252 -1.36 -11.83 -12.77
N GLY A 253 -0.56 -11.70 -11.71
CA GLY A 253 0.34 -12.75 -11.26
C GLY A 253 1.30 -13.19 -12.37
N SER A 254 1.36 -14.50 -12.63
CA SER A 254 2.26 -15.07 -13.64
C SER A 254 2.00 -14.57 -15.06
N ASP A 255 0.77 -14.14 -15.38
CA ASP A 255 0.41 -13.65 -16.71
C ASP A 255 1.09 -12.32 -17.06
N PHE A 256 1.69 -11.62 -16.08
CA PHE A 256 2.50 -10.43 -16.33
C PHE A 256 3.80 -10.74 -17.10
N GLN A 257 4.26 -11.99 -17.12
CA GLN A 257 5.52 -12.40 -17.75
C GLN A 257 5.65 -11.92 -19.20
N LYS A 258 4.54 -11.85 -19.96
CA LYS A 258 4.53 -11.37 -21.35
C LYS A 258 5.05 -9.95 -21.55
N TYR A 259 5.04 -9.11 -20.51
CA TYR A 259 5.50 -7.72 -20.58
C TYR A 259 6.95 -7.51 -20.15
N MET A 260 7.57 -8.49 -19.50
CA MET A 260 8.88 -8.31 -18.84
C MET A 260 9.98 -7.85 -19.79
N ASP A 261 10.04 -8.39 -21.01
CA ASP A 261 11.06 -7.98 -21.99
C ASP A 261 10.93 -6.53 -22.43
N ALA A 262 9.70 -6.02 -22.54
CA ALA A 262 9.43 -4.64 -22.89
C ALA A 262 9.57 -3.70 -21.67
N PHE A 263 9.24 -4.20 -20.48
CA PHE A 263 9.21 -3.41 -19.25
C PHE A 263 10.58 -3.30 -18.56
N LYS A 264 11.45 -4.32 -18.66
CA LYS A 264 12.74 -4.35 -17.97
C LYS A 264 13.60 -3.08 -18.11
N PRO A 265 13.67 -2.36 -19.25
CA PRO A 265 14.51 -1.17 -19.33
C PRO A 265 13.99 -0.05 -18.43
N PHE A 266 12.67 0.04 -18.25
CA PHE A 266 12.03 1.05 -17.41
C PHE A 266 12.19 0.73 -15.92
N LEU A 267 12.10 -0.55 -15.55
CA LEU A 267 12.45 -0.99 -14.20
C LEU A 267 13.91 -0.64 -13.87
N GLY A 268 14.84 -0.91 -14.79
CA GLY A 268 16.24 -0.55 -14.63
C GLY A 268 16.49 0.95 -14.53
N ILE A 269 15.73 1.79 -15.24
CA ILE A 269 15.78 3.26 -15.10
C ILE A 269 15.32 3.68 -13.70
N GLY A 270 14.19 3.13 -13.22
CA GLY A 270 13.67 3.43 -11.88
C GLY A 270 14.65 3.05 -10.77
N LEU A 271 15.24 1.85 -10.85
CA LEU A 271 16.27 1.40 -9.90
C LEU A 271 17.54 2.26 -9.95
N LYS A 272 17.93 2.81 -11.11
CA LYS A 272 19.09 3.70 -11.23
C LYS A 272 18.80 5.14 -10.79
N ASN A 273 17.54 5.54 -10.65
CA ASN A 273 17.15 6.90 -10.32
C ASN A 273 17.23 7.15 -8.80
N TYR A 274 18.41 7.01 -8.22
CA TYR A 274 18.63 7.26 -6.79
C TYR A 274 18.49 8.73 -6.39
N ALA A 275 18.54 9.67 -7.35
CA ALA A 275 18.38 11.09 -7.11
C ALA A 275 16.94 11.43 -6.68
N GLU A 276 15.95 10.75 -7.26
CA GLU A 276 14.55 10.81 -6.83
C GLU A 276 14.20 9.54 -6.07
N TYR A 277 14.53 9.52 -4.77
CA TYR A 277 14.44 8.30 -3.97
C TYR A 277 13.04 7.68 -3.93
N GLN A 278 11.96 8.45 -4.10
CA GLN A 278 10.59 7.93 -4.18
C GLN A 278 10.38 7.02 -5.41
N VAL A 279 10.93 7.41 -6.56
CA VAL A 279 10.90 6.58 -7.78
C VAL A 279 11.71 5.30 -7.57
N CYS A 280 12.88 5.42 -6.94
CA CYS A 280 13.70 4.26 -6.61
C CYS A 280 12.99 3.33 -5.62
N LEU A 281 12.29 3.85 -4.62
CA LEU A 281 11.50 3.06 -3.67
C LEU A 281 10.38 2.30 -4.38
N ALA A 282 9.62 2.97 -5.25
CA ALA A 282 8.57 2.33 -6.04
C ALA A 282 9.13 1.23 -6.95
N ALA A 283 10.31 1.45 -7.55
CA ALA A 283 10.99 0.45 -8.37
C ALA A 283 11.44 -0.77 -7.56
N VAL A 284 11.97 -0.57 -6.34
CA VAL A 284 12.35 -1.67 -5.44
C VAL A 284 11.11 -2.44 -4.96
N GLY A 285 10.04 -1.75 -4.58
CA GLY A 285 8.76 -2.39 -4.23
C GLY A 285 8.20 -3.23 -5.38
N LEU A 286 8.27 -2.71 -6.60
CA LEU A 286 7.86 -3.46 -7.80
C LEU A 286 8.72 -4.71 -8.04
N VAL A 287 10.01 -4.72 -7.68
CA VAL A 287 10.81 -5.95 -7.72
C VAL A 287 10.23 -7.01 -6.77
N CYS A 288 9.82 -6.62 -5.56
CA CYS A 288 9.17 -7.53 -4.61
C CYS A 288 7.87 -8.10 -5.16
N ASP A 289 7.03 -7.28 -5.79
CA ASP A 289 5.76 -7.72 -6.39
C ASP A 289 6.01 -8.67 -7.57
N LEU A 290 7.01 -8.37 -8.41
CA LEU A 290 7.43 -9.27 -9.49
C LEU A 290 7.94 -10.61 -8.96
N CYS A 291 8.68 -10.63 -7.85
CA CYS A 291 9.14 -11.87 -7.22
C CYS A 291 7.96 -12.75 -6.80
N ARG A 292 6.94 -12.16 -6.19
CA ARG A 292 5.72 -12.86 -5.73
C ARG A 292 4.85 -13.32 -6.89
N ALA A 293 4.74 -12.52 -7.94
CA ALA A 293 3.89 -12.80 -9.09
C ALA A 293 4.50 -13.82 -10.06
N LEU A 294 5.80 -13.69 -10.36
CA LEU A 294 6.48 -14.52 -11.37
C LEU A 294 7.16 -15.75 -10.76
N MET A 295 7.46 -15.72 -9.46
CA MET A 295 8.17 -16.79 -8.76
C MET A 295 9.46 -17.15 -9.53
N THR A 296 9.71 -18.43 -9.80
CA THR A 296 10.91 -18.89 -10.54
C THR A 296 11.05 -18.31 -11.94
N ASN A 297 9.98 -17.78 -12.55
CA ASN A 297 10.05 -17.16 -13.88
C ASN A 297 10.76 -15.80 -13.88
N ILE A 298 11.05 -15.21 -12.71
CA ILE A 298 11.85 -13.98 -12.60
C ILE A 298 13.36 -14.22 -12.80
N LEU A 299 13.80 -15.48 -12.68
CA LEU A 299 15.22 -15.87 -12.71
C LEU A 299 16.04 -15.24 -13.86
N PRO A 300 15.56 -15.15 -15.12
CA PRO A 300 16.33 -14.57 -16.21
C PRO A 300 16.66 -13.08 -16.04
N TYR A 301 15.94 -12.38 -15.16
CA TYR A 301 16.08 -10.94 -14.91
C TYR A 301 16.86 -10.64 -13.62
N CYS A 302 17.07 -11.64 -12.76
CA CYS A 302 17.68 -11.45 -11.44
C CYS A 302 19.12 -10.92 -11.50
N ASP A 303 19.92 -11.35 -12.49
CA ASP A 303 21.32 -10.90 -12.61
C ASP A 303 21.42 -9.37 -12.71
N GLU A 304 20.60 -8.76 -13.58
CA GLU A 304 20.57 -7.30 -13.77
C GLU A 304 19.97 -6.61 -12.55
N ILE A 305 18.86 -7.12 -12.01
CA ILE A 305 18.21 -6.54 -10.83
C ILE A 305 19.17 -6.54 -9.63
N MET A 306 19.80 -7.68 -9.33
CA MET A 306 20.74 -7.82 -8.21
C MET A 306 21.94 -6.90 -8.35
N GLN A 307 22.46 -6.74 -9.57
CA GLN A 307 23.54 -5.79 -9.82
C GLN A 307 23.13 -4.36 -9.45
N LEU A 308 21.96 -3.89 -9.91
CA LEU A 308 21.48 -2.54 -9.63
C LEU A 308 21.19 -2.30 -8.14
N LEU A 309 20.61 -3.29 -7.47
CA LEU A 309 20.34 -3.22 -6.02
C LEU A 309 21.63 -3.12 -5.21
N LEU A 310 22.66 -3.90 -5.55
CA LEU A 310 23.96 -3.86 -4.89
C LEU A 310 24.72 -2.55 -5.19
N GLU A 311 24.64 -2.04 -6.43
CA GLU A 311 25.20 -0.73 -6.80
C GLU A 311 24.58 0.41 -5.97
N ASN A 312 23.26 0.38 -5.74
CA ASN A 312 22.58 1.34 -4.88
C ASN A 312 23.02 1.24 -3.41
N LEU A 313 23.16 0.04 -2.86
CA LEU A 313 23.62 -0.12 -1.46
C LEU A 313 25.04 0.40 -1.25
N GLY A 314 25.92 0.24 -2.26
CA GLY A 314 27.29 0.77 -2.25
C GLY A 314 27.39 2.28 -2.47
N ASN A 315 26.31 2.95 -2.85
CA ASN A 315 26.30 4.39 -3.13
C ASN A 315 25.88 5.19 -1.89
N GLU A 316 26.83 5.93 -1.31
CA GLU A 316 26.59 6.77 -0.12
C GLU A 316 25.64 7.96 -0.37
N ASN A 317 25.38 8.32 -1.63
CA ASN A 317 24.46 9.41 -1.98
C ASN A 317 22.99 8.96 -2.05
N VAL A 318 22.72 7.66 -1.97
CA VAL A 318 21.36 7.13 -1.95
C VAL A 318 20.67 7.51 -0.65
N HIS A 319 19.41 7.96 -0.74
CA HIS A 319 18.62 8.29 0.44
C HIS A 319 18.49 7.09 1.38
N ARG A 320 18.63 7.33 2.70
CA ARG A 320 18.70 6.28 3.73
C ARG A 320 17.53 5.29 3.66
N SER A 321 16.31 5.77 3.40
CA SER A 321 15.08 4.96 3.34
C SER A 321 15.06 3.91 2.22
N VAL A 322 15.93 4.03 1.20
CA VAL A 322 16.01 3.03 0.13
C VAL A 322 16.70 1.76 0.61
N LYS A 323 17.68 1.87 1.52
CA LYS A 323 18.49 0.72 1.96
C LYS A 323 17.64 -0.38 2.61
N PRO A 324 16.76 -0.10 3.60
CA PRO A 324 15.88 -1.11 4.18
C PRO A 324 15.07 -1.86 3.13
N GLN A 325 14.49 -1.14 2.16
CA GLN A 325 13.66 -1.75 1.11
C GLN A 325 14.46 -2.68 0.19
N ILE A 326 15.70 -2.32 -0.14
CA ILE A 326 16.57 -3.22 -0.92
C ILE A 326 16.87 -4.50 -0.13
N LEU A 327 17.10 -4.39 1.18
CA LEU A 327 17.35 -5.57 2.02
C LEU A 327 16.12 -6.49 2.05
N SER A 328 14.92 -5.95 2.26
CA SER A 328 13.67 -6.73 2.17
C SER A 328 13.53 -7.39 0.79
N ALA A 329 13.85 -6.68 -0.30
CA ALA A 329 13.79 -7.22 -1.65
C ALA A 329 14.75 -8.40 -1.88
N PHE A 330 15.92 -8.45 -1.22
CA PHE A 330 16.78 -9.64 -1.28
C PHE A 330 16.09 -10.87 -0.70
N GLY A 331 15.28 -10.71 0.35
CA GLY A 331 14.45 -11.77 0.91
C GLY A 331 13.41 -12.28 -0.09
N ASP A 332 12.67 -11.38 -0.73
CA ASP A 332 11.66 -11.74 -1.74
C ASP A 332 12.29 -12.43 -2.97
N ILE A 333 13.45 -11.95 -3.43
CA ILE A 333 14.20 -12.58 -4.53
C ILE A 333 14.63 -14.00 -4.13
N ALA A 334 15.18 -14.17 -2.92
CA ALA A 334 15.59 -15.47 -2.42
C ALA A 334 14.42 -16.46 -2.31
N LEU A 335 13.25 -15.99 -1.87
CA LEU A 335 12.02 -16.78 -1.86
C LEU A 335 11.59 -17.20 -3.27
N ALA A 336 11.66 -16.29 -4.24
CA ALA A 336 11.21 -16.55 -5.61
C ALA A 336 12.09 -17.55 -6.37
N ILE A 337 13.43 -17.47 -6.22
CA ILE A 337 14.38 -18.29 -6.99
C ILE A 337 15.01 -19.45 -6.20
N GLY A 338 14.78 -19.50 -4.88
CA GLY A 338 15.24 -20.59 -4.01
C GLY A 338 16.73 -20.91 -4.14
N GLY A 339 17.06 -22.14 -4.53
CA GLY A 339 18.44 -22.61 -4.66
C GLY A 339 19.31 -21.81 -5.63
N GLU A 340 18.74 -21.14 -6.64
CA GLU A 340 19.51 -20.29 -7.56
C GLU A 340 20.09 -19.05 -6.87
N PHE A 341 19.56 -18.68 -5.69
CA PHE A 341 20.06 -17.57 -4.89
C PHE A 341 21.48 -17.79 -4.34
N LYS A 342 21.99 -19.04 -4.39
CA LYS A 342 23.38 -19.37 -4.00
C LYS A 342 24.43 -18.48 -4.66
N LYS A 343 24.16 -17.99 -5.88
CA LYS A 343 25.04 -17.08 -6.63
C LYS A 343 25.28 -15.75 -5.90
N TYR A 344 24.30 -15.28 -5.14
CA TYR A 344 24.33 -13.99 -4.44
C TYR A 344 24.51 -14.12 -2.93
N LEU A 345 24.41 -15.34 -2.41
CA LEU A 345 24.29 -15.59 -0.98
C LEU A 345 25.44 -14.97 -0.17
N GLU A 346 26.69 -15.15 -0.61
CA GLU A 346 27.86 -14.64 0.12
C GLU A 346 27.84 -13.10 0.24
N ILE A 347 27.68 -12.40 -0.88
CA ILE A 347 27.67 -10.93 -0.89
C ILE A 347 26.48 -10.35 -0.13
N VAL A 348 25.30 -10.99 -0.22
CA VAL A 348 24.11 -10.56 0.50
C VAL A 348 24.26 -10.78 2.00
N LEU A 349 24.79 -11.92 2.45
CA LEU A 349 25.02 -12.19 3.87
C LEU A 349 26.04 -11.23 4.49
N ASP A 350 27.12 -10.90 3.78
CA ASP A 350 28.10 -9.91 4.26
C ASP A 350 27.49 -8.50 4.34
N THR A 351 26.63 -8.14 3.37
CA THR A 351 25.89 -6.88 3.37
C THR A 351 24.91 -6.80 4.55
N LEU A 352 24.15 -7.87 4.79
CA LEU A 352 23.22 -7.96 5.93
C LEU A 352 23.97 -7.92 7.26
N GLN A 353 25.14 -8.55 7.34
CA GLN A 353 25.96 -8.49 8.55
C GLN A 353 26.39 -7.06 8.87
N GLN A 354 26.81 -6.29 7.87
CA GLN A 354 27.18 -4.88 8.05
C GLN A 354 25.97 -4.02 8.44
N ALA A 355 24.83 -4.19 7.75
CA ALA A 355 23.62 -3.43 8.04
C ALA A 355 23.05 -3.72 9.44
N SER A 356 23.09 -4.99 9.88
CA SER A 356 22.62 -5.42 11.22
C SER A 356 23.45 -4.84 12.37
N GLN A 357 24.67 -4.38 12.09
CA GLN A 357 25.56 -3.75 13.07
C GLN A 357 25.44 -2.22 13.10
N ALA A 358 24.55 -1.64 12.30
CA ALA A 358 24.32 -0.20 12.30
C ALA A 358 23.86 0.30 13.67
N GLN A 359 24.38 1.45 14.08
CA GLN A 359 24.01 2.15 15.30
C GLN A 359 23.74 3.61 14.96
N VAL A 360 22.78 4.20 15.68
CA VAL A 360 22.35 5.58 15.49
C VAL A 360 22.35 6.34 16.81
N ASP A 361 22.29 7.66 16.74
CA ASP A 361 22.07 8.50 17.91
C ASP A 361 20.62 8.35 18.40
N LYS A 362 20.45 7.78 19.60
CA LYS A 362 19.13 7.56 20.21
C LYS A 362 18.42 8.85 20.63
N THR A 363 19.10 9.98 20.62
CA THR A 363 18.47 11.28 20.91
C THR A 363 17.71 11.85 19.70
N ASP A 364 17.98 11.32 18.51
CA ASP A 364 17.29 11.67 17.27
C ASP A 364 16.22 10.62 16.96
N TYR A 365 14.96 10.95 17.24
CA TYR A 365 13.82 10.04 17.03
C TYR A 365 13.68 9.60 15.56
N ASP A 366 13.98 10.47 14.59
CA ASP A 366 13.92 10.11 13.17
C ASP A 366 14.97 9.03 12.83
N MET A 367 16.11 9.05 13.53
CA MET A 367 17.16 8.05 13.36
C MET A 367 16.82 6.73 14.06
N VAL A 368 16.11 6.78 15.19
CA VAL A 368 15.59 5.58 15.87
C VAL A 368 14.57 4.87 14.99
N ASP A 369 13.63 5.59 14.40
CA ASP A 369 12.65 5.04 13.46
C ASP A 369 13.34 4.41 12.25
N TYR A 370 14.31 5.12 11.66
CA TYR A 370 15.13 4.58 10.57
C TYR A 370 15.91 3.31 10.97
N LEU A 371 16.46 3.25 12.19
CA LEU A 371 17.18 2.06 12.66
C LEU A 371 16.22 0.86 12.78
N ASN A 372 14.99 1.09 13.24
CA ASN A 372 13.96 0.05 13.27
C ASN A 372 13.58 -0.42 11.86
N GLU A 373 13.37 0.50 10.90
CA GLU A 373 13.13 0.12 9.50
C GLU A 373 14.29 -0.72 8.92
N LEU A 374 15.54 -0.32 9.17
CA LEU A 374 16.72 -1.05 8.73
C LEU A 374 16.81 -2.45 9.37
N ARG A 375 16.48 -2.56 10.66
CA ARG A 375 16.41 -3.84 11.37
C ARG A 375 15.32 -4.74 10.79
N GLU A 376 14.14 -4.21 10.53
CA GLU A 376 13.05 -4.95 9.87
C GLU A 376 13.50 -5.48 8.50
N GLY A 377 14.10 -4.64 7.65
CA GLY A 377 14.61 -5.07 6.36
C GLY A 377 15.69 -6.16 6.45
N CYS A 378 16.58 -6.10 7.46
CA CYS A 378 17.55 -7.18 7.71
C CYS A 378 16.87 -8.50 8.12
N LEU A 379 15.89 -8.42 9.03
CA LEU A 379 15.18 -9.60 9.53
C LEU A 379 14.36 -10.27 8.42
N GLU A 380 13.67 -9.49 7.59
CA GLU A 380 12.92 -9.96 6.42
C GLU A 380 13.83 -10.61 5.39
N ALA A 381 15.00 -10.03 5.12
CA ALA A 381 15.99 -10.61 4.24
C ALA A 381 16.46 -11.99 4.73
N TYR A 382 16.82 -12.12 6.02
CA TYR A 382 17.22 -13.41 6.59
C TYR A 382 16.08 -14.44 6.51
N THR A 383 14.86 -14.03 6.84
CA THR A 383 13.67 -14.88 6.73
C THR A 383 13.49 -15.40 5.31
N GLY A 384 13.53 -14.51 4.30
CA GLY A 384 13.37 -14.88 2.91
C GLY A 384 14.48 -15.80 2.39
N ILE A 385 15.73 -15.55 2.78
CA ILE A 385 16.88 -16.41 2.44
C ILE A 385 16.74 -17.80 3.07
N ILE A 386 16.40 -17.88 4.35
CA ILE A 386 16.28 -19.17 5.06
C ILE A 386 15.14 -19.98 4.48
N GLN A 387 13.97 -19.37 4.26
CA GLN A 387 12.81 -20.08 3.69
C GLN A 387 13.06 -20.47 2.22
N GLY A 388 13.63 -19.58 1.41
CA GLY A 388 13.95 -19.85 0.01
C GLY A 388 14.94 -21.01 -0.17
N LEU A 389 15.98 -21.08 0.68
CA LEU A 389 16.97 -22.17 0.63
C LEU A 389 16.50 -23.45 1.33
N LYS A 390 15.56 -23.36 2.29
CA LYS A 390 14.93 -24.51 2.94
C LYS A 390 13.96 -25.23 2.00
N GLY A 391 13.27 -24.47 1.15
CA GLY A 391 12.23 -24.96 0.24
C GLY A 391 10.90 -25.31 0.93
N ASP A 392 9.92 -25.66 0.10
CA ASP A 392 8.51 -25.87 0.51
C ASP A 392 8.17 -27.31 0.89
N GLN A 393 9.12 -28.24 0.78
CA GLN A 393 8.91 -29.64 1.13
C GLN A 393 9.06 -29.89 2.64
N GLU A 394 8.47 -30.99 3.13
CA GLU A 394 8.58 -31.39 4.55
C GLU A 394 10.04 -31.60 4.99
N ASN A 395 10.90 -32.03 4.07
CA ASN A 395 12.32 -32.19 4.33
C ASN A 395 13.07 -30.89 4.03
N VAL A 396 13.89 -30.48 4.99
CA VAL A 396 14.79 -29.32 4.86
C VAL A 396 15.78 -29.56 3.72
N HIS A 397 15.79 -28.67 2.73
CA HIS A 397 16.72 -28.76 1.62
C HIS A 397 18.17 -28.47 2.08
N PRO A 398 19.18 -29.22 1.59
CA PRO A 398 20.57 -29.08 2.07
C PRO A 398 21.17 -27.69 1.89
N ASP A 399 20.69 -26.91 0.92
CA ASP A 399 21.22 -25.57 0.63
C ASP A 399 21.09 -24.62 1.82
N VAL A 400 20.11 -24.79 2.71
CA VAL A 400 19.98 -23.96 3.91
C VAL A 400 21.18 -24.12 4.86
N MET A 401 21.91 -25.24 4.78
CA MET A 401 23.12 -25.46 5.57
C MET A 401 24.25 -24.47 5.23
N LEU A 402 24.19 -23.80 4.08
CA LEU A 402 25.11 -22.72 3.73
C LEU A 402 24.95 -21.51 4.66
N VAL A 403 23.77 -21.33 5.26
CA VAL A 403 23.48 -20.24 6.21
C VAL A 403 23.76 -20.67 7.66
N GLN A 404 23.96 -21.96 7.92
CA GLN A 404 24.20 -22.50 9.27
C GLN A 404 25.32 -21.74 10.03
N PRO A 405 26.48 -21.41 9.41
CA PRO A 405 27.54 -20.67 10.10
C PRO A 405 27.14 -19.25 10.55
N ARG A 406 26.09 -18.68 9.97
CA ARG A 406 25.60 -17.33 10.29
C ARG A 406 24.52 -17.33 11.38
N VAL A 407 23.98 -18.49 11.77
CA VAL A 407 22.88 -18.60 12.76
C VAL A 407 23.25 -17.96 14.09
N GLU A 408 24.49 -18.14 14.56
CA GLU A 408 24.95 -17.53 15.80
C GLU A 408 24.92 -15.99 15.74
N PHE A 409 25.34 -15.41 14.61
CA PHE A 409 25.28 -13.97 14.40
C PHE A 409 23.83 -13.47 14.39
N ILE A 410 22.94 -14.14 13.66
CA ILE A 410 21.52 -13.76 13.56
C ILE A 410 20.86 -13.76 14.95
N LEU A 411 21.12 -14.77 15.77
CA LEU A 411 20.59 -14.82 17.14
C LEU A 411 21.21 -13.76 18.06
N SER A 412 22.49 -13.43 17.88
CA SER A 412 23.13 -12.30 18.59
C SER A 412 22.53 -10.96 18.17
N PHE A 413 22.19 -10.79 16.89
CA PHE A 413 21.52 -9.60 16.39
C PHE A 413 20.11 -9.44 17.01
N ILE A 414 19.30 -10.51 17.02
CA ILE A 414 17.98 -10.49 17.68
C ILE A 414 18.11 -10.24 19.19
N HIS A 415 19.14 -10.80 19.82
CA HIS A 415 19.41 -10.53 21.23
C HIS A 415 19.72 -9.05 21.49
N HIS A 416 20.51 -8.43 20.62
CA HIS A 416 20.83 -7.01 20.72
C HIS A 416 19.60 -6.11 20.48
N ILE A 417 18.71 -6.51 19.56
CA ILE A 417 17.40 -5.86 19.39
C ILE A 417 16.59 -5.92 20.70
N ALA A 418 16.58 -7.06 21.37
CA ALA A 418 15.86 -7.24 22.63
C ALA A 418 16.47 -6.46 23.81
N GLU A 419 17.75 -6.07 23.74
CA GLU A 419 18.40 -5.17 24.72
C GLU A 419 17.98 -3.71 24.53
N ASP A 420 17.54 -3.35 23.34
CA ASP A 420 17.16 -1.99 22.98
C ASP A 420 15.72 -1.73 23.41
N GLU A 421 15.44 -0.73 24.26
CA GLU A 421 14.07 -0.42 24.67
C GLU A 421 13.23 0.25 23.57
N ASP A 422 13.88 0.77 22.51
CA ASP A 422 13.24 1.55 21.45
C ASP A 422 12.83 0.71 20.23
N HIS A 423 12.69 -0.62 20.37
CA HIS A 423 12.31 -1.48 19.24
C HIS A 423 10.81 -1.37 18.89
N SER A 424 10.49 -1.37 17.59
CA SER A 424 9.11 -1.33 17.11
C SER A 424 8.40 -2.69 17.27
N ASP A 425 7.07 -2.68 17.31
CA ASP A 425 6.26 -3.91 17.28
C ASP A 425 6.48 -4.74 15.99
N GLY A 426 6.81 -4.07 14.88
CA GLY A 426 7.20 -4.71 13.61
C GLY A 426 8.52 -5.46 13.72
N VAL A 427 9.53 -4.88 14.36
CA VAL A 427 10.80 -5.54 14.68
C VAL A 427 10.58 -6.76 15.58
N VAL A 428 9.70 -6.67 16.59
CA VAL A 428 9.34 -7.83 17.43
C VAL A 428 8.70 -8.94 16.59
N ALA A 429 7.77 -8.58 15.70
CA ALA A 429 7.09 -9.53 14.83
C ALA A 429 8.06 -10.27 13.90
N ASN A 430 8.93 -9.53 13.22
CA ASN A 430 9.91 -10.07 12.28
C ASN A 430 11.00 -10.89 12.99
N SER A 431 11.43 -10.45 14.19
CA SER A 431 12.34 -11.24 15.04
C SER A 431 11.72 -12.56 15.47
N ALA A 432 10.45 -12.55 15.88
CA ALA A 432 9.72 -13.76 16.25
C ALA A 432 9.58 -14.72 15.05
N GLY A 433 9.19 -14.21 13.88
CA GLY A 433 9.13 -14.99 12.65
C GLY A 433 10.46 -15.68 12.36
N LEU A 434 11.54 -14.92 12.32
CA LEU A 434 12.88 -15.43 12.04
C LEU A 434 13.34 -16.50 13.05
N ILE A 435 13.04 -16.36 14.34
CA ILE A 435 13.34 -17.40 15.34
C ILE A 435 12.61 -18.70 15.01
N GLY A 436 11.33 -18.62 14.65
CA GLY A 436 10.56 -19.81 14.27
C GLY A 436 11.12 -20.45 13.00
N ASP A 437 11.50 -19.65 12.00
CA ASP A 437 12.10 -20.15 10.76
C ASP A 437 13.42 -20.87 11.03
N LEU A 438 14.30 -20.28 11.84
CA LEU A 438 15.54 -20.91 12.32
C LEU A 438 15.27 -22.26 13.00
N CYS A 439 14.25 -22.33 13.86
CA CYS A 439 13.85 -23.58 14.51
C CYS A 439 13.45 -24.65 13.50
N THR A 440 12.67 -24.29 12.49
CA THR A 440 12.24 -25.24 11.45
C THR A 440 13.36 -25.65 10.50
N ALA A 441 14.34 -24.78 10.26
CA ALA A 441 15.45 -25.04 9.33
C ALA A 441 16.61 -25.82 9.98
N PHE A 442 16.99 -25.48 11.21
CA PHE A 442 18.22 -25.99 11.85
C PHE A 442 17.97 -26.83 13.10
N GLY A 443 16.72 -26.93 13.56
CA GLY A 443 16.34 -27.83 14.65
C GLY A 443 17.03 -27.52 15.98
N LYS A 444 17.42 -28.57 16.70
CA LYS A 444 17.84 -28.49 18.13
C LYS A 444 19.05 -27.61 18.40
N ASP A 445 19.93 -27.38 17.43
CA ASP A 445 21.12 -26.56 17.67
C ASP A 445 20.76 -25.08 17.87
N VAL A 446 19.69 -24.59 17.23
CA VAL A 446 19.12 -23.25 17.49
C VAL A 446 18.64 -23.15 18.93
N MET A 447 18.01 -24.20 19.45
CA MET A 447 17.48 -24.19 20.81
C MET A 447 18.57 -23.93 21.85
N LYS A 448 19.72 -24.60 21.74
CA LYS A 448 20.87 -24.38 22.65
C LYS A 448 21.37 -22.94 22.59
N LEU A 449 21.38 -22.34 21.40
CA LEU A 449 21.82 -20.96 21.19
C LEU A 449 20.80 -19.92 21.70
N VAL A 450 19.51 -20.25 21.70
CA VAL A 450 18.46 -19.39 22.26
C VAL A 450 18.45 -19.47 23.79
N GLU A 451 18.69 -20.64 24.39
CA GLU A 451 18.70 -20.80 25.86
C GLU A 451 19.80 -19.98 26.55
N VAL A 452 20.93 -19.74 25.87
CA VAL A 452 22.01 -18.88 26.39
C VAL A 452 21.75 -17.38 26.23
N ARG A 453 20.65 -16.98 25.58
CA ARG A 453 20.26 -15.58 25.31
C ARG A 453 18.88 -15.29 25.92
N PRO A 454 18.79 -15.01 27.23
CA PRO A 454 17.52 -14.93 27.95
C PRO A 454 16.56 -13.86 27.40
N LEU A 455 17.07 -12.72 26.94
CA LEU A 455 16.25 -11.62 26.41
C LEU A 455 15.42 -12.00 25.17
N ILE A 456 15.83 -13.03 24.42
CA ILE A 456 15.01 -13.55 23.32
C ILE A 456 13.66 -14.09 23.84
N ASN A 457 13.65 -14.73 25.01
CA ASN A 457 12.39 -15.21 25.62
C ASN A 457 11.53 -14.07 26.15
N GLU A 458 12.14 -12.96 26.57
CA GLU A 458 11.44 -11.75 27.00
C GLU A 458 10.77 -11.07 25.81
N LEU A 459 11.51 -10.88 24.71
CA LEU A 459 11.00 -10.39 23.43
C LEU A 459 9.81 -11.21 22.91
N LEU A 460 9.90 -12.55 22.94
CA LEU A 460 8.78 -13.43 22.57
C LEU A 460 7.59 -13.35 23.55
N THR A 461 7.84 -12.99 24.81
CA THR A 461 6.78 -12.81 25.81
C THR A 461 6.07 -11.49 25.61
N GLU A 462 6.80 -10.44 25.27
CA GLU A 462 6.28 -9.16 24.86
C GLU A 462 5.41 -9.28 23.61
N GLY A 463 5.92 -9.90 22.53
CA GLY A 463 5.16 -10.06 21.29
C GLY A 463 3.83 -10.79 21.49
N ARG A 464 3.76 -11.78 22.40
CA ARG A 464 2.50 -12.50 22.74
C ARG A 464 1.47 -11.63 23.48
N ARG A 465 1.91 -10.51 24.07
CA ARG A 465 1.07 -9.52 24.75
C ARG A 465 0.74 -8.31 23.86
N SER A 466 1.35 -8.22 22.68
CA SER A 466 1.07 -7.15 21.72
C SER A 466 -0.42 -7.09 21.37
N LYS A 467 -0.90 -5.87 21.11
CA LYS A 467 -2.25 -5.60 20.58
C LYS A 467 -2.32 -5.90 19.09
N THR A 468 -1.20 -5.91 18.38
CA THR A 468 -1.12 -6.21 16.95
C THR A 468 -1.27 -7.71 16.72
N SER A 469 -2.27 -8.09 15.91
CA SER A 469 -2.61 -9.50 15.67
C SER A 469 -1.45 -10.29 15.04
N LYS A 470 -0.75 -9.69 14.06
CA LYS A 470 0.42 -10.29 13.37
C LYS A 470 1.52 -10.65 14.37
N THR A 471 1.96 -9.67 15.17
CA THR A 471 3.02 -9.82 16.18
C THR A 471 2.69 -10.91 17.20
N LYS A 472 1.45 -10.89 17.72
CA LYS A 472 0.97 -11.91 18.65
C LYS A 472 0.99 -13.31 18.05
N THR A 473 0.58 -13.43 16.80
CA THR A 473 0.53 -14.70 16.07
C THR A 473 1.93 -15.27 15.88
N LEU A 474 2.87 -14.47 15.35
CA LEU A 474 4.25 -14.88 15.10
C LEU A 474 5.00 -15.22 16.40
N ALA A 475 4.86 -14.40 17.44
CA ALA A 475 5.48 -14.67 18.75
C ALA A 475 4.93 -15.96 19.40
N THR A 476 3.63 -16.22 19.26
CA THR A 476 3.00 -17.46 19.73
C THR A 476 3.51 -18.67 18.94
N TRP A 477 3.62 -18.54 17.62
CA TRP A 477 4.12 -19.59 16.75
C TRP A 477 5.60 -19.92 17.02
N ALA A 478 6.48 -18.91 17.09
CA ALA A 478 7.89 -19.11 17.41
C ALA A 478 8.10 -19.79 18.77
N THR A 479 7.31 -19.38 19.78
CA THR A 479 7.31 -20.03 21.10
C THR A 479 6.88 -21.50 21.02
N LYS A 480 5.93 -21.83 20.14
CA LYS A 480 5.48 -23.21 19.91
C LYS A 480 6.58 -24.04 19.25
N GLU A 481 7.27 -23.52 18.24
CA GLU A 481 8.37 -24.25 17.57
C GLU A 481 9.54 -24.52 18.51
N LEU A 482 9.96 -23.53 19.31
CA LEU A 482 10.98 -23.73 20.36
C LEU A 482 10.58 -24.84 21.36
N ARG A 483 9.31 -24.88 21.77
CA ARG A 483 8.80 -25.94 22.67
C ARG A 483 8.79 -27.32 22.02
N LYS A 484 8.51 -27.42 20.72
CA LYS A 484 8.59 -28.71 20.01
C LYS A 484 10.01 -29.26 20.05
N LEU A 485 11.01 -28.42 19.80
CA LEU A 485 12.42 -28.81 19.84
C LEU A 485 12.86 -29.27 21.24
N LYS A 486 12.33 -28.64 22.30
CA LYS A 486 12.56 -29.06 23.69
C LYS A 486 12.07 -30.48 23.99
N ASN A 487 10.95 -30.84 23.38
CA ASN A 487 10.25 -32.09 23.64
C ASN A 487 10.65 -33.22 22.68
N GLN A 488 11.36 -32.91 21.59
CA GLN A 488 11.97 -33.93 20.74
C GLN A 488 13.17 -34.53 21.48
N ALA A 489 13.09 -35.83 21.79
CA ALA A 489 14.14 -36.61 22.47
C ALA A 489 15.44 -36.62 21.67
#